data_AF-A0A524DRX8-F1
#
_entry.id   AF-A0A524DRX8-F1
#
_cell.length_a   1.000
_cell.length_b   1.000
_cell.length_c   1.000
_cell.angle_alpha   90.00
_cell.angle_beta   90.00
_cell.angle_gamma   90.00
#
_symmetry.space_group_name_H-M   'P 1'
#
loop_
_entity.id
_entity.type
_entity.pdbx_description
1 polymer ?
#
loop_
_entity_poly.entity_id
_entity_poly.type
_entity_poly.pdbx_seq_one_letter_code
_entity_poly.pdbx_strand_id
1 'polypeptide(L)'
;MNLKEKIGIHLDQIKQLKGVENAVLTQRDGNPIQSSGVWFSKDEIFNVSSATSAIFNVGIHLHPNDLKYILIEGKKAKILIAPLNSPIHYSLNKLLVDQGILDNKHEYFIAITAQPDTNLGGIFLQTGECLKNIKTSLITSGESFKPPLIQFDHQKIQNIIQGFSIKENHNIDCKLSPFSLSFSERISIELRKVLNNFNTAIPDLKYAYITIEGGFIASKILKSQEIPIYQLDNISAMSYSLFQTANRCAWLLKKMNADSILLDCNNSFQFIYGLGKSIFSTEIGKSRQRLGLIRLILPQFSKKINNLIKEASELQEHRSFDIKTLLGELVIK
;
A
#
# COMPACT_ATOMS: atom_id res chain seq x y z
N MET A 1 17.82 21.00 23.21
CA MET A 1 16.68 20.08 23.00
C MET A 1 17.06 19.11 21.90
N ASN A 2 17.00 17.81 22.18
CA ASN A 2 17.39 16.76 21.25
C ASN A 2 16.46 16.78 20.02
N LEU A 3 16.97 16.50 18.81
CA LEU A 3 16.16 16.46 17.58
C LEU A 3 14.94 15.55 17.72
N LYS A 4 15.11 14.38 18.36
CA LYS A 4 14.03 13.43 18.62
C LYS A 4 12.94 13.99 19.54
N GLU A 5 13.31 14.83 20.50
CA GLU A 5 12.35 15.52 21.37
C GLU A 5 11.56 16.57 20.58
N LYS A 6 12.23 17.35 19.70
CA LYS A 6 11.56 18.36 18.86
C LYS A 6 10.54 17.72 17.93
N ILE A 7 10.93 16.64 17.28
CA ILE A 7 10.04 15.86 16.42
C ILE A 7 8.90 15.24 17.26
N GLY A 8 9.22 14.72 18.45
CA GLY A 8 8.24 14.15 19.39
C GLY A 8 7.10 15.12 19.72
N ILE A 9 7.43 16.37 20.06
CA ILE A 9 6.42 17.41 20.36
C ILE A 9 5.46 17.60 19.17
N HIS A 10 5.97 17.68 17.94
CA HIS A 10 5.12 17.85 16.77
C HIS A 10 4.28 16.61 16.47
N LEU A 11 4.80 15.40 16.69
CA LEU A 11 4.01 14.17 16.56
C LEU A 11 2.93 14.07 17.64
N ASP A 12 3.21 14.53 18.86
CA ASP A 12 2.22 14.62 19.94
C ASP A 12 1.09 15.59 19.59
N GLN A 13 1.39 16.72 18.96
CA GLN A 13 0.38 17.65 18.44
C GLN A 13 -0.53 16.97 17.40
N ILE A 14 0.04 16.17 16.48
CA ILE A 14 -0.73 15.38 15.52
C ILE A 14 -1.62 14.36 16.24
N LYS A 15 -1.09 13.69 17.26
CA LYS A 15 -1.82 12.70 18.05
C LYS A 15 -2.96 13.31 18.88
N GLN A 16 -2.89 14.58 19.24
CA GLN A 16 -3.96 15.28 19.97
C GLN A 16 -5.17 15.61 19.08
N LEU A 17 -5.04 15.49 17.76
CA LEU A 17 -6.17 15.69 16.84
C LEU A 17 -7.24 14.62 17.07
N LYS A 18 -8.51 15.04 17.06
CA LYS A 18 -9.65 14.16 17.32
C LYS A 18 -9.68 12.98 16.34
N GLY A 19 -9.67 11.77 16.88
CA GLY A 19 -9.72 10.53 16.11
C GLY A 19 -8.36 10.01 15.63
N VAL A 20 -7.26 10.76 15.81
CA VAL A 20 -5.91 10.24 15.59
C VAL A 20 -5.50 9.39 16.78
N GLU A 21 -4.99 8.20 16.48
CA GLU A 21 -4.55 7.26 17.51
C GLU A 21 -3.02 7.21 17.59
N ASN A 22 -2.35 7.18 16.43
CA ASN A 22 -0.91 7.06 16.32
C ASN A 22 -0.36 7.90 15.17
N ALA A 23 0.84 8.44 15.34
CA ALA A 23 1.64 9.08 14.30
C ALA A 23 3.08 8.55 14.37
N VAL A 24 3.60 8.05 13.25
CA VAL A 24 4.96 7.49 13.14
C VAL A 24 5.70 8.19 12.01
N LEU A 25 6.89 8.68 12.31
CA LEU A 25 7.83 9.21 11.34
C LEU A 25 8.87 8.13 11.01
N THR A 26 8.95 7.77 9.74
CA THR A 26 9.85 6.74 9.20
C THR A 26 10.71 7.29 8.08
N GLN A 27 11.86 6.67 7.87
CA GLN A 27 12.74 6.90 6.73
C GLN A 27 12.38 5.99 5.56
N ARG A 28 12.89 6.34 4.37
CA ARG A 28 12.66 5.58 3.13
C ARG A 28 13.10 4.12 3.19
N ASP A 29 14.12 3.82 3.99
CA ASP A 29 14.65 2.48 4.22
C ASP A 29 13.84 1.66 5.26
N GLY A 30 12.84 2.27 5.90
CA GLY A 30 11.99 1.63 6.90
C GLY A 30 12.42 1.85 8.33
N ASN A 31 13.47 2.65 8.58
CA ASN A 31 13.91 2.94 9.94
C ASN A 31 12.98 3.93 10.66
N PRO A 32 12.52 3.60 11.88
CA PRO A 32 11.74 4.53 12.69
C PRO A 32 12.60 5.67 13.24
N ILE A 33 12.15 6.91 13.06
CA ILE A 33 12.79 8.09 13.66
C ILE A 33 12.17 8.40 15.01
N GLN A 34 10.84 8.56 15.02
CA GLN A 34 10.07 8.91 16.20
C GLN A 34 8.60 8.54 16.01
N SER A 35 7.90 8.28 17.11
CA SER A 35 6.47 7.97 17.11
C SER A 35 5.75 8.63 18.28
N SER A 36 4.46 8.90 18.13
CA SER A 36 3.53 9.28 19.20
C SER A 36 2.25 8.46 19.11
N GLY A 37 1.69 8.05 20.26
CA GLY A 37 0.43 7.30 20.32
C GLY A 37 0.43 6.11 21.28
N VAL A 38 -0.57 5.25 21.13
CA VAL A 38 -0.85 4.09 21.99
C VAL A 38 0.10 2.94 21.64
N TRP A 39 1.07 2.74 22.54
CA TRP A 39 1.84 1.51 22.82
C TRP A 39 2.05 0.54 21.65
N PHE A 40 2.99 0.89 20.78
CA PHE A 40 3.70 -0.12 19.99
C PHE A 40 4.95 -0.55 20.74
N SER A 41 5.17 -1.85 20.85
CA SER A 41 6.49 -2.42 21.14
C SER A 41 7.51 -1.93 20.10
N LYS A 42 8.81 -1.96 20.43
CA LYS A 42 9.88 -1.60 19.48
C LYS A 42 9.75 -2.36 18.15
N ASP A 43 9.38 -3.63 18.22
CA ASP A 43 9.19 -4.49 17.04
C ASP A 43 7.98 -4.07 16.22
N GLU A 44 6.88 -3.65 16.85
CA GLU A 44 5.71 -3.12 16.13
C GLU A 44 6.03 -1.78 15.45
N ILE A 45 6.75 -0.87 16.11
CA ILE A 45 7.20 0.40 15.51
C ILE A 45 8.06 0.12 14.28
N PHE A 46 9.00 -0.82 14.38
CA PHE A 46 9.86 -1.20 13.26
C PHE A 46 9.07 -1.82 12.11
N ASN A 47 8.17 -2.77 12.40
CA ASN A 47 7.35 -3.42 11.39
C ASN A 47 6.42 -2.43 10.67
N VAL A 48 5.82 -1.49 11.40
CA VAL A 48 4.97 -0.44 10.82
C VAL A 48 5.80 0.50 9.94
N SER A 49 6.98 0.89 10.41
CA SER A 49 7.90 1.78 9.67
C SER A 49 8.37 1.11 8.37
N SER A 50 8.80 -0.15 8.46
CA SER A 50 9.20 -0.97 7.30
C SER A 50 8.05 -1.15 6.30
N ALA A 51 6.86 -1.52 6.78
CA ALA A 51 5.69 -1.71 5.91
C ALA A 51 5.25 -0.40 5.26
N THR A 52 5.24 0.71 6.01
CA THR A 52 4.90 2.04 5.50
C THR A 52 5.85 2.45 4.38
N SER A 53 7.15 2.29 4.60
CA SER A 53 8.16 2.65 3.60
C SER A 53 8.07 1.75 2.37
N ALA A 54 7.83 0.44 2.54
CA ALA A 54 7.61 -0.47 1.43
C ALA A 54 6.37 -0.07 0.60
N ILE A 55 5.23 0.20 1.25
CA ILE A 55 3.99 0.62 0.58
C ILE A 55 4.22 1.92 -0.21
N PHE A 56 4.87 2.91 0.41
CA PHE A 56 5.11 4.19 -0.24
C PHE A 56 6.11 4.08 -1.40
N ASN A 57 7.18 3.28 -1.25
CA ASN A 57 8.14 3.03 -2.33
C ASN A 57 7.47 2.36 -3.53
N VAL A 58 6.60 1.37 -3.33
CA VAL A 58 5.82 0.78 -4.44
C VAL A 58 4.87 1.81 -5.05
N GLY A 59 4.25 2.67 -4.24
CA GLY A 59 3.44 3.78 -4.73
C GLY A 59 4.23 4.76 -5.61
N ILE A 60 5.47 5.10 -5.26
CA ILE A 60 6.36 5.93 -6.09
C ILE A 60 6.70 5.22 -7.41
N HIS A 61 6.91 3.89 -7.39
CA HIS A 61 7.14 3.12 -8.61
C HIS A 61 5.91 3.09 -9.52
N LEU A 62 4.71 2.99 -8.95
CA LEU A 62 3.44 3.04 -9.70
C LEU A 62 3.19 4.44 -10.30
N HIS A 63 3.48 5.50 -9.54
CA HIS A 63 3.26 6.90 -9.94
C HIS A 63 4.51 7.76 -9.74
N PRO A 64 5.54 7.61 -10.59
CA PRO A 64 6.79 8.35 -10.44
C PRO A 64 6.56 9.86 -10.46
N ASN A 65 7.03 10.56 -9.44
CA ASN A 65 6.89 12.02 -9.26
C ASN A 65 5.45 12.57 -9.18
N ASP A 66 4.42 11.73 -9.28
CA ASP A 66 3.02 12.17 -9.24
C ASP A 66 2.32 11.85 -7.91
N LEU A 67 2.79 10.85 -7.16
CA LEU A 67 2.20 10.44 -5.89
C LEU A 67 2.28 11.54 -4.81
N LYS A 68 1.12 11.90 -4.24
CA LYS A 68 1.01 12.81 -3.08
C LYS A 68 0.97 12.05 -1.77
N TYR A 69 0.02 11.13 -1.63
CA TYR A 69 -0.17 10.33 -0.41
C TYR A 69 -0.92 9.04 -0.73
N ILE A 70 -0.83 8.08 0.18
CA ILE A 70 -1.55 6.81 0.13
C ILE A 70 -2.49 6.75 1.33
N LEU A 71 -3.73 6.38 1.09
CA LEU A 71 -4.75 6.17 2.11
C LEU A 71 -5.18 4.70 2.08
N ILE A 72 -5.03 4.00 3.20
CA ILE A 72 -5.51 2.63 3.41
C ILE A 72 -6.72 2.70 4.33
N GLU A 73 -7.85 2.13 3.90
CA GLU A 73 -9.10 2.09 4.66
C GLU A 73 -9.45 0.66 5.03
N GLY A 74 -9.80 0.44 6.29
CA GLY A 74 -10.37 -0.81 6.78
C GLY A 74 -11.46 -0.55 7.82
N LYS A 75 -12.16 -1.62 8.23
CA LYS A 75 -13.30 -1.53 9.16
C LYS A 75 -13.00 -0.87 10.51
N LYS A 76 -11.78 -1.02 11.03
CA LYS A 76 -11.41 -0.56 12.38
C LYS A 76 -10.57 0.71 12.39
N ALA A 77 -9.95 1.09 11.29
CA ALA A 77 -9.07 2.25 11.21
C ALA A 77 -8.81 2.67 9.76
N LYS A 78 -8.29 3.88 9.62
CA LYS A 78 -7.69 4.41 8.40
C LYS A 78 -6.23 4.71 8.66
N ILE A 79 -5.38 4.43 7.68
CA ILE A 79 -3.95 4.69 7.74
C ILE A 79 -3.61 5.61 6.57
N LEU A 80 -3.11 6.79 6.90
CA LEU A 80 -2.60 7.76 5.93
C LEU A 80 -1.08 7.68 5.90
N ILE A 81 -0.50 7.55 4.72
CA ILE A 81 0.94 7.58 4.49
C ILE A 81 1.25 8.73 3.55
N ALA A 82 2.03 9.70 4.00
CA ALA A 82 2.41 10.86 3.20
C ALA A 82 3.91 11.15 3.31
N PRO A 83 4.55 11.64 2.25
CA PRO A 83 5.92 12.10 2.32
C PRO A 83 5.98 13.49 2.96
N LEU A 84 7.10 13.82 3.60
CA LEU A 84 7.37 15.17 4.09
C LEU A 84 7.71 16.12 2.93
N ASN A 85 6.75 16.35 2.03
CA ASN A 85 6.95 17.11 0.79
C ASN A 85 6.44 18.53 0.82
N SER A 86 6.02 19.01 1.99
CA SER A 86 5.65 20.42 2.14
C SER A 86 6.83 21.32 1.74
N PRO A 87 6.63 22.30 0.85
CA PRO A 87 7.65 23.31 0.57
C PRO A 87 7.86 24.12 1.86
N ILE A 88 9.10 24.20 2.33
CA ILE A 88 9.38 24.79 3.64
C ILE A 88 9.34 26.31 3.57
N HIS A 89 9.84 26.91 2.50
CA HIS A 89 9.70 28.31 2.11
C HIS A 89 10.49 28.42 0.79
N TYR A 90 10.13 29.32 -0.13
CA TYR A 90 10.85 29.43 -1.41
C TYR A 90 12.36 29.71 -1.23
N SER A 91 12.70 30.57 -0.26
CA SER A 91 14.08 30.94 0.08
C SER A 91 14.89 29.79 0.72
N LEU A 92 14.30 29.06 1.66
CA LEU A 92 14.91 27.89 2.28
C LEU A 92 15.08 26.73 1.29
N ASN A 93 14.09 26.49 0.44
CA ASN A 93 14.21 25.49 -0.63
C ASN A 93 15.36 25.83 -1.58
N LYS A 94 15.55 27.12 -1.93
CA LYS A 94 16.66 27.55 -2.78
C LYS A 94 18.03 27.27 -2.14
N LEU A 95 18.22 27.63 -0.87
CA LEU A 95 19.45 27.32 -0.12
C LEU A 95 19.73 25.81 -0.04
N LEU A 96 18.69 24.99 0.06
CA LEU A 96 18.81 23.53 0.13
C LEU A 96 19.07 22.85 -1.21
N VAL A 97 18.58 23.44 -2.31
CA VAL A 97 18.95 23.03 -3.68
C VAL A 97 20.40 23.41 -3.94
N ASP A 98 20.80 24.63 -3.57
CA ASP A 98 22.17 25.12 -3.76
C ASP A 98 23.21 24.33 -2.93
N GLN A 99 22.79 23.70 -1.82
CA GLN A 99 23.61 22.80 -1.00
C GLN A 99 23.57 21.32 -1.43
N GLY A 100 22.82 20.97 -2.49
CA GLY A 100 22.70 19.59 -2.98
C GLY A 100 21.92 18.64 -2.05
N ILE A 101 21.19 19.16 -1.07
CA ILE A 101 20.47 18.37 -0.04
C ILE A 101 19.12 17.87 -0.57
N LEU A 102 18.54 18.54 -1.57
CA LEU A 102 17.17 18.32 -2.05
C LEU A 102 16.99 17.19 -3.09
N ASP A 103 18.00 16.37 -3.33
CA ASP A 103 17.94 15.34 -4.40
C ASP A 103 16.94 14.20 -4.11
N ASN A 104 16.43 14.06 -2.88
CA ASN A 104 15.42 13.05 -2.55
C ASN A 104 14.18 13.64 -1.89
N LYS A 105 13.19 14.04 -2.70
CA LYS A 105 11.81 14.38 -2.27
C LYS A 105 11.06 13.22 -1.58
N HIS A 106 11.70 12.11 -1.24
CA HIS A 106 11.03 10.90 -0.71
C HIS A 106 11.84 10.22 0.40
N GLU A 107 12.63 10.97 1.16
CA GLU A 107 13.48 10.39 2.20
C GLU A 107 12.72 10.07 3.50
N TYR A 108 11.68 10.84 3.82
CA TYR A 108 10.93 10.73 5.08
C TYR A 108 9.43 10.64 4.83
N PHE A 109 8.77 9.70 5.50
CA PHE A 109 7.34 9.46 5.43
C PHE A 109 6.70 9.56 6.81
N ILE A 110 5.50 10.12 6.87
CA ILE A 110 4.64 10.07 8.04
C ILE A 110 3.51 9.08 7.82
N ALA A 111 3.33 8.16 8.76
CA ALA A 111 2.16 7.31 8.86
C ALA A 111 1.26 7.81 10.00
N ILE A 112 0.00 8.09 9.71
CA ILE A 112 -1.02 8.48 10.70
C ILE A 112 -2.12 7.43 10.71
N THR A 113 -2.35 6.83 11.87
CA THR A 113 -3.45 5.89 12.09
C THR A 113 -4.58 6.62 12.82
N ALA A 114 -5.78 6.56 12.25
CA ALA A 114 -6.96 7.22 12.79
C ALA A 114 -8.18 6.28 12.81
N GLN A 115 -9.16 6.62 13.63
CA GLN A 115 -10.46 5.94 13.69
C GLN A 115 -11.19 5.99 12.34
N PRO A 116 -12.04 5.00 12.01
CA PRO A 116 -12.63 4.85 10.68
C PRO A 116 -13.55 6.03 10.31
N ASP A 117 -14.22 6.66 11.27
CA ASP A 117 -15.13 7.78 11.00
C ASP A 117 -14.42 9.14 10.92
N THR A 118 -13.10 9.16 11.11
CA THR A 118 -12.33 10.40 11.13
C THR A 118 -12.18 11.01 9.73
N ASN A 119 -12.33 12.33 9.65
CA ASN A 119 -12.07 13.09 8.43
C ASN A 119 -10.57 13.34 8.25
N LEU A 120 -9.92 12.52 7.42
CA LEU A 120 -8.50 12.64 7.12
C LEU A 120 -8.12 13.92 6.37
N GLY A 121 -9.04 14.50 5.58
CA GLY A 121 -8.78 15.80 4.94
C GLY A 121 -8.65 16.91 5.98
N GLY A 122 -9.47 16.86 7.03
CA GLY A 122 -9.34 17.75 8.19
C GLY A 122 -8.03 17.54 8.95
N ILE A 123 -7.64 16.28 9.18
CA ILE A 123 -6.35 15.95 9.79
C ILE A 123 -5.21 16.53 8.94
N PHE A 124 -5.20 16.33 7.62
CA PHE A 124 -4.12 16.79 6.74
C PHE A 124 -3.95 18.32 6.77
N LEU A 125 -5.05 19.08 6.80
CA LEU A 125 -4.99 20.54 6.92
C LEU A 125 -4.43 20.99 8.27
N GLN A 126 -4.83 20.32 9.36
CA GLN A 126 -4.41 20.64 10.73
C GLN A 126 -2.96 20.21 10.99
N THR A 127 -2.49 19.13 10.37
CA THR A 127 -1.10 18.67 10.52
C THR A 127 -0.11 19.41 9.64
N GLY A 128 -0.56 20.17 8.64
CA GLY A 128 0.31 20.81 7.65
C GLY A 128 1.43 21.67 8.24
N GLU A 129 1.17 22.42 9.32
CA GLU A 129 2.18 23.21 10.03
C GLU A 129 3.15 22.33 10.83
N CYS A 130 2.64 21.32 11.53
CA CYS A 130 3.46 20.34 12.24
C CYS A 130 4.44 19.63 11.29
N LEU A 131 3.98 19.22 10.10
CA LEU A 131 4.81 18.58 9.08
C LEU A 131 5.92 19.51 8.57
N LYS A 132 5.62 20.80 8.38
CA LYS A 132 6.64 21.80 7.99
C LYS A 132 7.69 21.97 9.08
N ASN A 133 7.27 22.01 10.35
CA ASN A 133 8.19 22.19 11.49
C ASN A 133 9.07 20.95 11.73
N ILE A 134 8.51 19.74 11.58
CA ILE A 134 9.28 18.48 11.61
C ILE A 134 10.35 18.51 10.52
N LYS A 135 9.97 18.84 9.28
CA LYS A 135 10.90 18.88 8.15
C LYS A 135 11.99 19.93 8.34
N THR A 136 11.62 21.12 8.81
CA THR A 136 12.59 22.20 9.12
C THR A 136 13.59 21.74 10.18
N SER A 137 13.11 21.05 11.22
CA SER A 137 13.96 20.51 12.29
C SER A 137 14.92 19.43 11.78
N LEU A 138 14.45 18.54 10.90
CA LEU A 138 15.28 17.50 10.26
C LEU A 138 16.37 18.07 9.36
N ILE A 139 16.07 19.13 8.64
CA ILE A 139 17.02 19.74 7.70
C ILE A 139 18.04 20.61 8.43
N THR A 140 17.59 21.42 9.39
CA THR A 140 18.46 22.34 10.13
C THR A 140 19.39 21.63 11.11
N SER A 141 19.09 20.39 11.50
CA SER A 141 19.97 19.63 12.40
C SER A 141 21.25 19.16 11.72
N GLY A 142 21.28 19.02 10.39
CA GLY A 142 22.43 18.44 9.66
C GLY A 142 22.71 16.96 10.01
N GLU A 143 21.86 16.33 10.82
CA GLU A 143 21.98 14.93 11.20
C GLU A 143 21.51 14.06 10.04
N SER A 144 22.44 13.42 9.33
CA SER A 144 22.07 12.29 8.49
C SER A 144 21.65 11.16 9.43
N PHE A 145 20.36 10.84 9.47
CA PHE A 145 19.87 9.57 10.02
C PHE A 145 20.36 8.46 9.08
N LYS A 146 21.65 8.15 9.10
CA LYS A 146 22.14 6.92 8.49
C LYS A 146 21.62 5.79 9.37
N PRO A 147 21.03 4.71 8.79
CA PRO A 147 20.82 3.48 9.54
C PRO A 147 22.07 3.21 10.37
N PRO A 148 21.97 2.94 11.69
CA PRO A 148 23.12 2.40 12.38
C PRO A 148 23.58 1.19 11.57
N LEU A 149 24.86 1.11 11.24
CA LEU A 149 25.41 -0.09 10.62
C LEU A 149 25.10 -1.23 11.60
N ILE A 150 24.08 -2.03 11.28
CA ILE A 150 23.70 -3.17 12.10
C ILE A 150 24.78 -4.21 11.83
N GLN A 151 25.81 -4.23 12.67
CA GLN A 151 26.64 -5.41 12.80
C GLN A 151 25.79 -6.49 13.44
N PHE A 152 25.30 -7.41 12.61
CA PHE A 152 24.74 -8.63 13.12
C PHE A 152 25.86 -9.45 13.73
N ASP A 153 25.81 -9.63 15.04
CA ASP A 153 26.70 -10.57 15.70
C ASP A 153 26.50 -11.98 15.11
N HIS A 154 27.54 -12.81 15.14
CA HIS A 154 27.54 -14.13 14.51
C HIS A 154 26.35 -14.99 14.97
N GLN A 155 25.96 -14.82 16.23
CA GLN A 155 24.81 -15.48 16.85
C GLN A 155 23.46 -14.99 16.30
N LYS A 156 23.31 -13.68 16.01
CA LYS A 156 22.11 -13.13 15.35
C LYS A 156 22.03 -13.57 13.90
N ILE A 157 23.15 -13.62 13.19
CA ILE A 157 23.21 -14.15 11.81
C ILE A 157 22.76 -15.62 11.81
N GLN A 158 23.31 -16.44 12.71
CA GLN A 158 22.90 -17.84 12.84
C GLN A 158 21.43 -17.99 13.22
N ASN A 159 20.88 -17.15 14.10
CA ASN A 159 19.45 -17.18 14.42
C ASN A 159 18.56 -16.78 13.23
N ILE A 160 18.98 -15.80 12.44
CA ILE A 160 18.27 -15.40 11.21
C ILE A 160 18.33 -16.55 10.20
N ILE A 161 19.51 -17.13 9.97
CA ILE A 161 19.70 -18.28 9.08
C ILE A 161 18.89 -19.49 9.56
N GLN A 162 18.85 -19.77 10.87
CA GLN A 162 18.02 -20.83 11.44
C GLN A 162 16.52 -20.52 11.31
N GLY A 163 16.12 -19.25 11.38
CA GLY A 163 14.76 -18.82 11.09
C GLY A 163 14.35 -19.02 9.63
N PHE A 164 15.30 -18.97 8.69
CA PHE A 164 15.11 -19.31 7.28
C PHE A 164 15.33 -20.80 6.98
N SER A 165 16.01 -21.54 7.87
CA SER A 165 16.12 -22.99 7.76
C SER A 165 14.74 -23.59 8.00
N ILE A 166 14.12 -24.02 6.91
CA ILE A 166 12.91 -24.82 6.93
C ILE A 166 13.22 -26.01 7.83
N LYS A 167 12.38 -26.28 8.85
CA LYS A 167 12.48 -27.51 9.63
C LYS A 167 12.26 -28.68 8.67
N GLU A 168 13.34 -29.24 8.12
CA GLU A 168 13.32 -30.36 7.17
C GLU A 168 12.70 -31.65 7.77
N ASN A 169 12.44 -31.69 9.08
CA ASN A 169 12.03 -32.90 9.80
C ASN A 169 10.56 -32.94 10.26
N HIS A 170 9.69 -32.10 9.72
CA HIS A 170 8.28 -32.43 9.74
C HIS A 170 7.88 -32.81 8.33
N ASN A 171 7.39 -34.05 8.15
CA ASN A 171 6.43 -34.38 7.11
C ASN A 171 5.21 -33.49 7.36
N ILE A 172 5.34 -32.20 7.03
CA ILE A 172 4.22 -31.33 6.84
C ILE A 172 3.58 -31.93 5.60
N ASP A 173 2.48 -32.63 5.79
CA ASP A 173 1.48 -32.81 4.73
C ASP A 173 1.06 -31.41 4.31
N CYS A 174 1.91 -30.78 3.49
CA CYS A 174 1.68 -29.51 2.91
C CYS A 174 0.65 -29.81 1.83
N LYS A 175 -0.62 -29.83 2.24
CA LYS A 175 -1.75 -29.67 1.34
C LYS A 175 -1.62 -28.26 0.77
N LEU A 176 -0.71 -28.12 -0.18
CA LEU A 176 -0.70 -27.04 -1.15
C LEU A 176 -2.04 -27.18 -1.86
N SER A 177 -3.02 -26.42 -1.41
CA SER A 177 -4.19 -26.16 -2.23
C SER A 177 -3.71 -25.16 -3.27
N PRO A 178 -3.50 -25.54 -4.54
CA PRO A 178 -3.36 -24.54 -5.57
C PRO A 178 -4.67 -23.78 -5.56
N PHE A 179 -4.65 -22.54 -5.09
CA PHE A 179 -5.77 -21.66 -5.30
C PHE A 179 -5.72 -21.19 -6.76
N SER A 180 -6.10 -22.09 -7.68
CA SER A 180 -6.26 -21.76 -9.09
C SER A 180 -7.67 -21.22 -9.31
N LEU A 181 -7.90 -19.95 -8.99
CA LEU A 181 -9.21 -19.36 -9.26
C LEU A 181 -9.47 -19.37 -10.78
N SER A 182 -10.26 -20.33 -11.23
CA SER A 182 -10.63 -20.51 -12.63
C SER A 182 -11.97 -19.84 -12.85
N PHE A 183 -12.02 -18.94 -13.83
CA PHE A 183 -13.28 -18.32 -14.23
C PHE A 183 -13.94 -19.16 -15.30
N SER A 184 -15.20 -19.51 -15.09
CA SER A 184 -16.03 -20.04 -16.18
C SER A 184 -16.20 -18.97 -17.27
N GLU A 185 -16.52 -19.40 -18.49
CA GLU A 185 -16.78 -18.49 -19.60
C GLU A 185 -17.88 -17.48 -19.25
N ARG A 186 -18.96 -17.97 -18.62
CA ARG A 186 -20.07 -17.13 -18.13
C ARG A 186 -19.59 -16.04 -17.19
N ILE A 187 -18.79 -16.37 -16.17
CA ILE A 187 -18.30 -15.37 -15.21
C ILE A 187 -17.35 -14.40 -15.90
N SER A 188 -16.49 -14.87 -16.81
CA SER A 188 -15.59 -14.02 -17.59
C SER A 188 -16.34 -13.01 -18.48
N ILE A 189 -17.49 -13.39 -19.04
CA ILE A 189 -18.37 -12.50 -19.80
C ILE A 189 -19.04 -11.48 -18.86
N GLU A 190 -19.56 -11.91 -17.73
CA GLU A 190 -20.21 -11.01 -16.76
C GLU A 190 -19.22 -10.00 -16.16
N LEU A 191 -17.99 -10.42 -15.82
CA LEU A 191 -16.93 -9.52 -15.38
C LEU A 191 -16.63 -8.45 -16.43
N ARG A 192 -16.53 -8.84 -17.71
CA ARG A 192 -16.35 -7.89 -18.81
C ARG A 192 -17.53 -6.92 -18.95
N LYS A 193 -18.78 -7.39 -18.81
CA LYS A 193 -19.96 -6.52 -18.82
C LYS A 193 -19.94 -5.51 -17.67
N VAL A 194 -19.60 -5.95 -16.45
CA VAL A 194 -19.50 -5.07 -15.27
C VAL A 194 -18.43 -4.01 -15.47
N LEU A 195 -17.25 -4.39 -15.97
CA LEU A 195 -16.21 -3.41 -16.29
C LEU A 195 -16.64 -2.46 -17.42
N ASN A 196 -17.34 -2.94 -18.45
CA ASN A 196 -17.81 -2.07 -19.54
C ASN A 196 -18.82 -1.03 -19.04
N ASN A 197 -19.74 -1.45 -18.16
CA ASN A 197 -20.65 -0.54 -17.47
C ASN A 197 -19.91 0.44 -16.55
N PHE A 198 -18.79 0.03 -15.96
CA PHE A 198 -17.94 0.91 -15.17
C PHE A 198 -17.25 1.97 -16.05
N ASN A 199 -16.74 1.59 -17.23
CA ASN A 199 -16.12 2.51 -18.18
C ASN A 199 -17.08 3.59 -18.70
N THR A 200 -18.36 3.26 -18.87
CA THR A 200 -19.39 4.24 -19.25
C THR A 200 -19.78 5.13 -18.06
N ALA A 201 -19.83 4.60 -16.85
CA ALA A 201 -20.18 5.35 -15.64
C ALA A 201 -19.08 6.32 -15.15
N ILE A 202 -17.81 6.02 -15.44
CA ILE A 202 -16.66 6.82 -14.98
C ILE A 202 -16.00 7.59 -16.16
N PRO A 203 -16.33 8.88 -16.31
CA PRO A 203 -15.53 9.86 -17.05
C PRO A 203 -14.04 9.81 -16.66
N ASP A 204 -13.15 9.98 -17.64
CA ASP A 204 -11.68 9.99 -17.47
C ASP A 204 -11.07 8.74 -16.81
N LEU A 205 -11.74 7.59 -16.91
CA LEU A 205 -11.12 6.30 -16.64
C LEU A 205 -9.89 6.11 -17.54
N LYS A 206 -8.69 5.88 -16.98
CA LYS A 206 -7.51 5.47 -17.76
C LYS A 206 -7.52 3.97 -18.01
N TYR A 207 -7.62 3.19 -16.92
CA TYR A 207 -7.76 1.75 -16.94
C TYR A 207 -8.51 1.23 -15.71
N ALA A 208 -9.05 0.03 -15.84
CA ALA A 208 -9.58 -0.77 -14.75
C ALA A 208 -9.24 -2.23 -14.99
N TYR A 209 -8.85 -2.95 -13.95
CA TYR A 209 -8.60 -4.38 -14.04
C TYR A 209 -8.95 -5.10 -12.74
N ILE A 210 -9.15 -6.40 -12.88
CA ILE A 210 -9.38 -7.34 -11.79
C ILE A 210 -8.25 -8.35 -11.85
N THR A 211 -7.59 -8.59 -10.73
CA THR A 211 -6.53 -9.60 -10.63
C THR A 211 -6.97 -10.78 -9.77
N ILE A 212 -6.30 -11.91 -9.96
CA ILE A 212 -6.28 -13.03 -9.03
C ILE A 212 -5.00 -13.03 -8.20
N GLU A 213 -4.83 -14.08 -7.40
CA GLU A 213 -3.65 -14.30 -6.57
C GLU A 213 -2.36 -14.19 -7.40
N GLY A 214 -1.37 -13.46 -6.89
CA GLY A 214 -0.11 -13.18 -7.61
C GLY A 214 -0.15 -11.99 -8.57
N GLY A 215 -1.30 -11.33 -8.74
CA GLY A 215 -1.43 -10.13 -9.56
C GLY A 215 -1.71 -10.38 -11.05
N PHE A 216 -2.03 -11.63 -11.42
CA PHE A 216 -2.45 -11.97 -12.79
C PHE A 216 -3.80 -11.36 -13.12
N ILE A 217 -3.91 -10.71 -14.28
CA ILE A 217 -5.13 -10.04 -14.71
C ILE A 217 -6.15 -11.06 -15.20
N ALA A 218 -7.33 -11.07 -14.58
CA ALA A 218 -8.50 -11.85 -14.99
C ALA A 218 -9.36 -11.12 -16.02
N SER A 219 -9.53 -9.80 -15.85
CA SER A 219 -10.32 -8.97 -16.74
C SER A 219 -9.80 -7.54 -16.69
N LYS A 220 -9.83 -6.83 -17.83
CA LYS A 220 -9.31 -5.46 -17.94
C LYS A 220 -10.07 -4.62 -18.95
N ILE A 221 -10.00 -3.31 -18.75
CA ILE A 221 -10.38 -2.27 -19.68
C ILE A 221 -9.28 -1.22 -19.73
N LEU A 222 -8.93 -0.81 -20.94
CA LEU A 222 -8.00 0.26 -21.24
C LEU A 222 -8.74 1.29 -22.09
N LYS A 223 -8.81 2.54 -21.63
CA LYS A 223 -9.47 3.62 -22.36
C LYS A 223 -8.48 4.47 -23.15
N SER A 224 -7.27 4.64 -22.62
CA SER A 224 -6.17 5.27 -23.33
C SER A 224 -5.33 4.23 -24.08
N GLN A 225 -5.02 4.50 -25.35
CA GLN A 225 -4.06 3.71 -26.15
C GLN A 225 -2.60 3.93 -25.70
N GLU A 226 -2.36 4.83 -24.75
CA GLU A 226 -1.02 5.24 -24.31
C GLU A 226 -0.30 4.21 -23.43
N ILE A 227 -1.01 3.20 -22.89
CA ILE A 227 -0.41 2.21 -21.97
C ILE A 227 -0.27 0.86 -22.70
N PRO A 228 0.97 0.45 -23.04
CA PRO A 228 1.26 -0.89 -23.53
C PRO A 228 0.78 -1.97 -22.55
N ILE A 229 0.32 -3.10 -23.09
CA ILE A 229 -0.21 -4.23 -22.29
C ILE A 229 0.80 -4.70 -21.23
N TYR A 230 2.09 -4.79 -21.57
CA TYR A 230 3.13 -5.22 -20.63
C TYR A 230 3.24 -4.29 -19.41
N GLN A 231 2.99 -2.99 -19.58
CA GLN A 231 3.02 -2.05 -18.48
C GLN A 231 1.85 -2.30 -17.53
N LEU A 232 0.69 -2.69 -18.06
CA LEU A 232 -0.48 -3.00 -17.23
C LEU A 232 -0.24 -4.24 -16.37
N ASP A 233 0.42 -5.27 -16.88
CA ASP A 233 0.76 -6.48 -16.12
C ASP A 233 1.74 -6.17 -14.98
N ASN A 234 2.72 -5.27 -15.23
CA ASN A 234 3.60 -4.78 -14.19
C ASN A 234 2.84 -3.96 -13.13
N ILE A 235 1.96 -3.05 -13.57
CA ILE A 235 1.10 -2.26 -12.69
C ILE A 235 0.20 -3.17 -11.85
N SER A 236 -0.35 -4.24 -12.42
CA SER A 236 -1.23 -5.17 -11.71
C SER A 236 -0.49 -5.98 -10.65
N ALA A 237 0.69 -6.50 -10.98
CA ALA A 237 1.56 -7.19 -10.03
C ALA A 237 2.01 -6.28 -8.88
N MET A 238 2.42 -5.04 -9.18
CA MET A 238 2.80 -4.05 -8.18
C MET A 238 1.63 -3.63 -7.30
N SER A 239 0.45 -3.38 -7.88
CA SER A 239 -0.76 -3.01 -7.13
C SER A 239 -1.24 -4.13 -6.22
N TYR A 240 -1.15 -5.38 -6.67
CA TYR A 240 -1.43 -6.55 -5.84
C TYR A 240 -0.45 -6.66 -4.67
N SER A 241 0.84 -6.48 -4.94
CA SER A 241 1.89 -6.51 -3.91
C SER A 241 1.69 -5.40 -2.88
N LEU A 242 1.41 -4.17 -3.33
CA LEU A 242 1.10 -3.03 -2.48
C LEU A 242 -0.09 -3.35 -1.57
N PHE A 243 -1.17 -3.91 -2.14
CA PHE A 243 -2.37 -4.28 -1.38
C PHE A 243 -2.08 -5.33 -0.30
N GLN A 244 -1.31 -6.37 -0.63
CA GLN A 244 -0.91 -7.41 0.32
C GLN A 244 -0.05 -6.84 1.47
N THR A 245 0.93 -5.98 1.14
CA THR A 245 1.77 -5.32 2.16
C THR A 245 0.94 -4.40 3.05
N ALA A 246 0.01 -3.62 2.47
CA ALA A 246 -0.92 -2.78 3.21
C ALA A 246 -1.86 -3.59 4.11
N ASN A 247 -2.35 -4.74 3.63
CA ASN A 247 -3.18 -5.64 4.41
C ASN A 247 -2.42 -6.21 5.63
N ARG A 248 -1.16 -6.62 5.43
CA ARG A 248 -0.26 -7.04 6.52
C ARG A 248 -0.03 -5.90 7.53
N CYS A 249 0.20 -4.67 7.05
CA CYS A 249 0.37 -3.49 7.89
C CYS A 249 -0.89 -3.23 8.74
N ALA A 250 -2.07 -3.25 8.11
CA ALA A 250 -3.35 -3.09 8.78
C ALA A 250 -3.61 -4.18 9.82
N TRP A 251 -3.23 -5.43 9.53
CA TRP A 251 -3.33 -6.54 10.47
C TRP A 251 -2.44 -6.34 11.69
N LEU A 252 -1.19 -5.91 11.50
CA LEU A 252 -0.27 -5.63 12.60
C LEU A 252 -0.76 -4.49 13.49
N LEU A 253 -1.24 -3.40 12.88
CA LEU A 253 -1.69 -2.20 13.59
C LEU A 253 -3.01 -2.39 14.35
N LYS A 254 -3.99 -3.08 13.75
CA LYS A 254 -5.38 -3.08 14.24
C LYS A 254 -6.09 -4.43 14.19
N LYS A 255 -5.39 -5.51 13.84
CA LYS A 255 -5.98 -6.84 13.61
C LYS A 255 -7.21 -6.69 12.70
N MET A 256 -7.00 -6.01 11.57
CA MET A 256 -7.99 -5.73 10.54
C MET A 256 -7.39 -6.03 9.17
N ASN A 257 -8.27 -6.24 8.19
CA ASN A 257 -7.87 -6.26 6.79
C ASN A 257 -8.09 -4.89 6.15
N ALA A 258 -7.27 -4.56 5.15
CA ALA A 258 -7.52 -3.43 4.28
C ALA A 258 -8.71 -3.76 3.37
N ASP A 259 -9.69 -2.87 3.31
CA ASP A 259 -10.84 -2.99 2.41
C ASP A 259 -10.55 -2.25 1.09
N SER A 260 -9.91 -1.08 1.18
CA SER A 260 -9.50 -0.32 0.00
C SER A 260 -8.26 0.53 0.24
N ILE A 261 -7.59 0.89 -0.86
CA ILE A 261 -6.44 1.77 -0.89
C ILE A 261 -6.68 2.83 -1.95
N LEU A 262 -6.39 4.08 -1.62
CA LEU A 262 -6.38 5.22 -2.53
C LEU A 262 -4.95 5.75 -2.62
N LEU A 263 -4.39 5.76 -3.82
CA LEU A 263 -3.19 6.52 -4.15
C LEU A 263 -3.64 7.85 -4.76
N ASP A 264 -3.42 8.94 -4.04
CA ASP A 264 -3.74 10.27 -4.53
C ASP A 264 -2.53 10.86 -5.26
N CYS A 265 -2.66 11.16 -6.55
CA CYS A 265 -1.59 11.72 -7.38
C CYS A 265 -1.88 13.20 -7.71
N ASN A 266 -1.03 13.94 -8.44
CA ASN A 266 -1.42 15.29 -8.86
C ASN A 266 -2.52 15.25 -9.91
N ASN A 267 -2.42 14.33 -10.88
CA ASN A 267 -3.27 14.32 -12.07
C ASN A 267 -4.30 13.18 -12.10
N SER A 268 -4.12 12.15 -11.27
CA SER A 268 -5.04 11.01 -11.19
C SER A 268 -5.29 10.54 -9.75
N PHE A 269 -6.26 9.65 -9.61
CA PHE A 269 -6.49 8.83 -8.43
C PHE A 269 -6.39 7.37 -8.86
N GLN A 270 -5.62 6.56 -8.13
CA GLN A 270 -5.68 5.11 -8.27
C GLN A 270 -6.39 4.51 -7.05
N PHE A 271 -7.42 3.71 -7.30
CA PHE A 271 -8.14 2.98 -6.26
C PHE A 271 -7.85 1.50 -6.39
N ILE A 272 -7.63 0.83 -5.26
CA ILE A 272 -7.43 -0.61 -5.17
C ILE A 272 -8.38 -1.14 -4.11
N TYR A 273 -9.32 -2.01 -4.50
CA TYR A 273 -10.28 -2.65 -3.62
C TYR A 273 -9.93 -4.12 -3.41
N GLY A 274 -9.95 -4.55 -2.15
CA GLY A 274 -9.79 -5.96 -1.78
C GLY A 274 -11.03 -6.77 -2.07
N LEU A 275 -10.87 -7.85 -2.81
CA LEU A 275 -11.93 -8.81 -3.18
C LEU A 275 -11.53 -10.22 -2.69
N GLY A 276 -11.15 -10.33 -1.42
CA GLY A 276 -10.60 -11.56 -0.84
C GLY A 276 -9.15 -11.77 -1.26
N LYS A 277 -8.87 -12.83 -2.04
CA LYS A 277 -7.54 -13.10 -2.61
C LYS A 277 -7.27 -12.35 -3.93
N SER A 278 -8.26 -11.61 -4.40
CA SER A 278 -8.22 -10.81 -5.63
C SER A 278 -8.23 -9.32 -5.30
N ILE A 279 -7.82 -8.49 -6.25
CA ILE A 279 -8.02 -7.04 -6.18
C ILE A 279 -8.77 -6.52 -7.40
N PHE A 280 -9.55 -5.47 -7.21
CA PHE A 280 -10.05 -4.62 -8.28
C PHE A 280 -9.33 -3.28 -8.21
N SER A 281 -8.64 -2.91 -9.29
CA SER A 281 -7.82 -1.70 -9.34
C SER A 281 -8.21 -0.85 -10.53
N THR A 282 -8.21 0.47 -10.35
CA THR A 282 -8.57 1.42 -11.39
C THR A 282 -7.87 2.75 -11.20
N GLU A 283 -7.47 3.37 -12.30
CA GLU A 283 -6.93 4.73 -12.31
C GLU A 283 -7.84 5.67 -13.09
N ILE A 284 -8.15 6.82 -12.47
CA ILE A 284 -9.10 7.81 -12.95
C ILE A 284 -8.44 9.19 -12.94
N GLY A 285 -8.54 9.95 -14.03
CA GLY A 285 -8.04 11.32 -14.11
C GLY A 285 -8.84 12.31 -13.25
N LYS A 286 -8.19 13.37 -12.75
CA LYS A 286 -8.84 14.40 -11.90
C LYS A 286 -9.62 15.47 -12.65
N SER A 287 -9.51 15.53 -13.97
CA SER A 287 -10.00 16.64 -14.79
C SER A 287 -11.52 16.81 -14.77
N ARG A 288 -12.29 15.72 -14.65
CA ARG A 288 -13.75 15.76 -14.85
C ARG A 288 -14.61 15.38 -13.65
N GLN A 289 -14.04 14.85 -12.56
CA GLN A 289 -14.84 14.36 -11.44
C GLN A 289 -14.26 14.69 -10.07
N ARG A 290 -15.14 15.04 -9.13
CA ARG A 290 -14.80 15.23 -7.71
C ARG A 290 -14.64 13.86 -7.05
N LEU A 291 -13.58 13.70 -6.24
CA LEU A 291 -13.26 12.49 -5.48
C LEU A 291 -14.46 11.87 -4.74
N GLY A 292 -15.31 12.70 -4.13
CA GLY A 292 -16.47 12.23 -3.38
C GLY A 292 -17.49 11.45 -4.22
N LEU A 293 -17.70 11.84 -5.48
CA LEU A 293 -18.63 11.15 -6.38
C LEU A 293 -18.07 9.80 -6.84
N ILE A 294 -16.77 9.76 -7.15
CA ILE A 294 -16.05 8.53 -7.49
C ILE A 294 -16.16 7.51 -6.33
N ARG A 295 -15.95 7.97 -5.09
CA ARG A 295 -16.05 7.15 -3.87
C ARG A 295 -17.46 6.64 -3.57
N LEU A 296 -18.50 7.29 -4.11
CA LEU A 296 -19.88 6.82 -3.98
C LEU A 296 -20.21 5.71 -4.98
N ILE A 297 -19.65 5.78 -6.18
CA ILE A 297 -19.94 4.84 -7.28
C ILE A 297 -19.10 3.55 -7.16
N LEU A 298 -17.80 3.67 -6.90
CA LEU A 298 -16.86 2.54 -6.88
C LEU A 298 -17.28 1.35 -5.98
N PRO A 299 -17.77 1.56 -4.75
CA PRO A 299 -18.18 0.46 -3.87
C PRO A 299 -19.28 -0.42 -4.47
N GLN A 300 -20.18 0.15 -5.27
CA GLN A 300 -21.27 -0.61 -5.90
C GLN A 300 -20.71 -1.59 -6.95
N PHE A 301 -19.75 -1.14 -7.77
CA PHE A 301 -19.08 -1.99 -8.75
C PHE A 301 -18.18 -3.03 -8.07
N SER A 302 -17.40 -2.61 -7.07
CA SER A 302 -16.58 -3.52 -6.26
C SER A 302 -17.42 -4.66 -5.66
N LYS A 303 -18.60 -4.35 -5.09
CA LYS A 303 -19.51 -5.37 -4.53
C LYS A 303 -20.03 -6.34 -5.59
N LYS A 304 -20.39 -5.86 -6.78
CA LYS A 304 -20.83 -6.71 -7.90
C LYS A 304 -19.70 -7.65 -8.35
N ILE A 305 -18.49 -7.13 -8.51
CA ILE A 305 -17.31 -7.93 -8.87
C ILE A 305 -17.01 -8.96 -7.78
N ASN A 306 -17.07 -8.57 -6.50
CA ASN A 306 -16.84 -9.48 -5.38
C ASN A 306 -17.79 -10.69 -5.41
N ASN A 307 -19.06 -10.46 -5.70
CA ASN A 307 -20.04 -11.54 -5.78
C ASN A 307 -19.71 -12.53 -6.91
N LEU A 308 -19.28 -12.03 -8.07
CA LEU A 308 -18.85 -12.87 -9.21
C LEU A 308 -17.58 -13.67 -8.89
N ILE A 309 -16.63 -13.09 -8.15
CA ILE A 309 -15.42 -13.79 -7.71
C ILE A 309 -15.74 -14.88 -6.68
N LYS A 310 -16.70 -14.63 -5.77
CA LYS A 310 -17.17 -15.64 -4.83
C LYS A 310 -17.84 -16.81 -5.54
N GLU A 311 -18.71 -16.52 -6.50
CA GLU A 311 -19.34 -17.55 -7.35
C GLU A 311 -18.27 -18.38 -8.08
N ALA A 312 -17.22 -17.74 -8.63
CA ALA A 312 -16.10 -18.45 -9.25
C ALA A 312 -15.32 -19.34 -8.26
N SER A 313 -15.19 -18.90 -7.01
CA SER A 313 -14.50 -19.66 -5.97
C SER A 313 -15.29 -20.89 -5.52
N GLU A 314 -16.63 -20.82 -5.53
CA GLU A 314 -17.53 -21.92 -5.15
C GLU A 314 -17.63 -23.00 -6.23
N LEU A 315 -17.49 -22.62 -7.51
CA LEU A 315 -17.47 -23.56 -8.64
C LEU A 315 -16.18 -24.40 -8.71
N GLN A 316 -15.19 -24.11 -7.88
CA GLN A 316 -13.91 -24.80 -7.90
C GLN A 316 -14.03 -26.16 -7.20
N GLU A 317 -14.15 -27.25 -7.98
CA GLU A 317 -13.89 -28.59 -7.48
C GLU A 317 -12.48 -28.60 -6.87
N HIS A 318 -12.40 -28.90 -5.56
CA HIS A 318 -11.14 -29.09 -4.87
C HIS A 318 -10.48 -30.39 -5.38
N ARG A 319 -9.91 -30.36 -6.58
CA ARG A 319 -8.98 -31.41 -7.00
C ARG A 319 -7.73 -31.23 -6.17
N SER A 320 -7.57 -32.08 -5.16
CA SER A 320 -6.33 -32.22 -4.42
C SER A 320 -5.21 -32.44 -5.43
N PHE A 321 -4.27 -31.49 -5.50
CA PHE A 321 -3.15 -31.53 -6.40
C PHE A 321 -2.16 -32.58 -5.90
N ASP A 322 -2.17 -33.78 -6.48
CA ASP A 322 -1.22 -34.82 -6.14
C ASP A 322 0.05 -34.64 -7.00
N ILE A 323 1.10 -34.15 -6.36
CA ILE A 323 2.40 -33.88 -6.98
C ILE A 323 2.99 -35.17 -7.62
N LYS A 324 2.63 -36.35 -7.11
CA LYS A 324 3.09 -37.63 -7.66
C LYS A 324 2.53 -37.89 -9.05
N THR A 325 1.31 -37.48 -9.34
CA THR A 325 0.67 -37.70 -10.64
C THR A 325 1.33 -36.84 -11.72
N LEU A 326 1.66 -35.59 -11.41
CA LEU A 326 2.30 -34.66 -12.35
C LEU A 326 3.77 -35.03 -12.64
N LEU A 327 4.52 -35.45 -11.61
CA LEU A 327 5.88 -35.99 -11.81
C LEU A 327 5.85 -37.32 -12.57
N GLY A 328 4.85 -38.17 -12.33
CA GLY A 328 4.64 -39.38 -13.12
C GLY A 328 4.38 -39.09 -14.61
N GLU A 329 3.58 -38.07 -14.92
CA GLU A 329 3.30 -37.64 -16.29
C GLU A 329 4.50 -36.94 -16.97
N LEU A 330 5.38 -36.27 -16.21
CA LEU A 330 6.60 -35.65 -16.74
C LEU A 330 7.73 -36.65 -16.98
N VAL A 331 7.78 -37.74 -16.21
CA VAL A 331 8.78 -38.81 -16.36
C VAL A 331 8.41 -39.78 -17.49
N ILE A 332 7.14 -39.83 -17.89
CA ILE A 332 6.68 -40.57 -19.06
C ILE A 332 6.65 -39.62 -20.27
N LYS A 333 7.84 -39.24 -20.75
CA LYS A 333 8.05 -38.79 -22.14
C LYS A 333 9.41 -39.24 -22.64
#